data_AF-A0A2A4W3H6-F1
#
_entry.id   AF-A0A2A4W3H6-F1
#
_cell.length_a   1.000
_cell.length_b   1.000
_cell.length_c   1.000
_cell.angle_alpha   90.00
_cell.angle_beta   90.00
_cell.angle_gamma   90.00
#
_symmetry.space_group_name_H-M   'P 1'
#
loop_
_entity.id
_entity.type
_entity.pdbx_description
1 polymer ?
#
loop_
_entity_poly.entity_id
_entity_poly.type
_entity_poly.pdbx_seq_one_letter_code
_entity_poly.pdbx_strand_id
1 'polypeptide(L)'
;MTNQSAPLNQPLLANIRELLSQSRKQVFTAVNTAMVQTYWQIGCLIVEDEQQGKARAGYGKQVLKQLSESLTKEFGKGFDLTNLRKMRAFYQCFPIRDAVRLELSRRLSTHYTSRTSHAEL
;
A
#
# COMPACT_ATOMS: atom_id res chain seq x y z
N MET A 1 31.66 -30.84 37.23
CA MET A 1 30.51 -30.06 37.73
C MET A 1 29.45 -30.06 36.66
N THR A 2 28.55 -31.05 36.68
CA THR A 2 27.51 -31.24 35.66
C THR A 2 26.41 -30.21 35.86
N ASN A 3 26.34 -29.24 34.96
CA ASN A 3 25.26 -28.26 34.90
C ASN A 3 24.01 -29.00 34.38
N GLN A 4 23.24 -29.60 35.28
CA GLN A 4 21.92 -30.15 34.95
C GLN A 4 20.98 -28.96 34.75
N SER A 5 20.91 -28.44 33.52
CA SER A 5 19.83 -27.58 33.09
C SER A 5 18.52 -28.33 33.31
N ALA A 6 17.65 -27.80 34.19
CA ALA A 6 16.34 -28.37 34.47
C ALA A 6 15.58 -28.68 33.17
N PRO A 7 14.85 -29.80 33.09
CA PRO A 7 14.12 -30.17 31.90
C PRO A 7 13.15 -29.05 31.52
N LEU A 8 13.23 -28.61 30.26
CA LEU A 8 12.44 -27.49 29.77
C LEU A 8 10.95 -27.82 29.94
N ASN A 9 10.19 -26.92 30.56
CA ASN A 9 8.75 -27.08 30.73
C ASN A 9 8.07 -27.03 29.34
N GLN A 10 7.81 -28.20 28.77
CA GLN A 10 7.27 -28.36 27.42
C GLN A 10 5.91 -27.67 27.22
N PRO A 11 4.95 -27.74 28.15
CA PRO A 11 3.72 -26.95 28.09
C PRO A 11 3.97 -25.44 28.00
N LEU A 12 4.87 -24.90 28.84
CA LEU A 12 5.21 -23.48 28.83
C LEU A 12 5.83 -23.06 27.48
N LEU A 13 6.74 -23.88 26.95
CA LEU A 13 7.37 -23.64 25.65
C LEU A 13 6.34 -23.67 24.50
N ALA A 14 5.41 -24.62 24.52
CA ALA A 14 4.34 -24.72 23.52
C ALA A 14 3.45 -23.47 23.55
N ASN A 15 3.03 -23.03 24.74
CA ASN A 15 2.22 -21.83 24.91
C ASN A 15 2.93 -20.56 24.39
N ILE A 16 4.23 -20.40 24.69
CA ILE A 16 5.03 -19.27 24.20
C ILE A 16 5.14 -19.30 22.67
N ARG A 17 5.38 -20.49 22.08
CA ARG A 17 5.45 -20.63 20.61
C ARG A 17 4.13 -20.30 19.94
N GLU A 18 3.02 -20.76 20.51
CA GLU A 18 1.69 -20.46 19.99
C GLU A 18 1.41 -18.95 20.05
N LEU A 19 1.68 -18.31 21.20
CA LEU A 19 1.51 -16.87 21.36
C LEU A 19 2.34 -16.08 20.32
N LEU A 20 3.60 -16.46 20.10
CA LEU A 20 4.45 -15.84 19.08
C LEU A 20 3.92 -16.05 17.66
N SER A 21 3.44 -17.26 17.35
CA SER A 21 2.88 -17.60 16.05
C SER A 21 1.61 -16.79 15.76
N GLN A 22 0.70 -16.73 16.72
CA GLN A 22 -0.53 -15.95 16.64
C GLN A 22 -0.23 -14.45 16.48
N SER A 23 0.70 -13.92 17.27
CA SER A 23 1.11 -12.51 17.19
C SER A 23 1.68 -12.16 15.81
N ARG A 24 2.56 -13.01 15.26
CA ARG A 24 3.10 -12.83 13.91
C ARG A 24 1.99 -12.84 12.86
N LYS A 25 1.08 -13.80 12.94
CA LYS A 25 -0.06 -13.91 12.01
C LYS A 25 -0.91 -12.64 12.03
N GLN A 26 -1.24 -12.12 13.21
CA GLN A 26 -2.00 -10.89 13.36
C GLN A 26 -1.30 -9.69 12.71
N VAL A 27 0.01 -9.53 12.96
CA VAL A 27 0.81 -8.47 12.33
C VAL A 27 0.81 -8.60 10.81
N PHE A 28 1.05 -9.79 10.27
CA PHE A 28 1.02 -10.02 8.83
C PHE A 28 -0.35 -9.69 8.21
N THR A 29 -1.44 -10.11 8.86
CA THR A 29 -2.79 -9.80 8.39
C THR A 29 -3.06 -8.30 8.40
N ALA A 30 -2.67 -7.59 9.47
CA ALA A 30 -2.84 -6.14 9.57
C ALA A 30 -2.05 -5.40 8.47
N VAL A 31 -0.78 -5.76 8.27
CA VAL A 31 0.08 -5.17 7.23
C VAL A 31 -0.48 -5.46 5.84
N ASN A 32 -0.87 -6.70 5.55
CA ASN A 32 -1.44 -7.06 4.25
C ASN A 32 -2.73 -6.30 3.97
N THR A 33 -3.57 -6.11 4.98
CA THR A 33 -4.82 -5.34 4.86
C THR A 33 -4.49 -3.90 4.50
N ALA A 34 -3.62 -3.24 5.26
CA ALA A 34 -3.20 -1.88 4.99
C ALA A 34 -2.60 -1.72 3.58
N MET A 35 -1.74 -2.66 3.17
CA MET A 35 -1.11 -2.66 1.84
C MET A 35 -2.13 -2.73 0.70
N VAL A 36 -3.13 -3.62 0.79
CA VAL A 36 -4.19 -3.73 -0.22
C VAL A 36 -4.96 -2.41 -0.35
N GLN A 37 -5.27 -1.77 0.78
CA GLN A 37 -5.94 -0.48 0.78
C GLN A 37 -5.10 0.61 0.14
N THR A 38 -3.81 0.70 0.50
CA THR A 38 -2.87 1.67 -0.07
C THR A 38 -2.72 1.49 -1.59
N TYR A 39 -2.58 0.25 -2.07
CA TYR A 39 -2.45 -0.05 -3.50
C TYR A 39 -3.70 0.32 -4.29
N TRP A 40 -4.88 0.10 -3.74
CA TRP A 40 -6.13 0.56 -4.33
C TRP A 40 -6.16 2.09 -4.48
N GLN A 41 -5.73 2.81 -3.44
CA GLN A 41 -5.72 4.27 -3.43
C GLN A 41 -4.71 4.86 -4.40
N ILE A 42 -3.52 4.26 -4.51
CA ILE A 42 -2.54 4.65 -5.53
C ILE A 42 -3.15 4.50 -6.92
N GLY A 43 -3.88 3.40 -7.17
CA GLY A 43 -4.63 3.22 -8.41
C GLY A 43 -5.65 4.32 -8.68
N CYS A 44 -6.41 4.73 -7.66
CA CYS A 44 -7.36 5.83 -7.71
C CYS A 44 -6.69 7.16 -8.11
N LEU A 45 -5.60 7.52 -7.41
CA LEU A 45 -4.84 8.74 -7.68
C LEU A 45 -4.28 8.77 -9.10
N ILE A 46 -3.77 7.64 -9.59
CA ILE A 46 -3.26 7.53 -10.97
C ILE A 46 -4.39 7.77 -11.99
N VAL A 47 -5.55 7.13 -11.79
CA VAL A 47 -6.68 7.26 -12.73
C VAL A 47 -7.27 8.67 -12.72
N GLU A 48 -7.38 9.29 -11.54
CA GLU A 48 -7.83 10.68 -11.40
C GLU A 48 -6.87 11.65 -12.12
N ASP A 49 -5.56 11.48 -11.96
CA ASP A 49 -4.55 12.29 -12.67
C ASP A 49 -4.63 12.11 -14.20
N GLU A 50 -4.76 10.86 -14.67
CA GLU A 50 -4.93 10.56 -16.10
C GLU A 50 -6.22 11.17 -16.70
N GLN A 51 -7.29 11.25 -15.91
CA GLN A 51 -8.57 11.85 -16.33
C GLN A 51 -8.51 13.38 -16.39
N GLN A 52 -7.85 14.02 -15.42
CA GLN A 52 -7.63 15.48 -15.42
C GLN A 52 -6.65 15.90 -16.52
N GLY A 53 -5.68 15.03 -16.84
CA GLY A 53 -4.72 15.17 -17.94
C GLY A 53 -5.22 14.68 -19.31
N LYS A 54 -6.50 14.89 -19.66
CA LYS A 54 -7.09 14.66 -21.01
C LYS A 54 -6.54 13.42 -21.75
N ALA A 55 -6.67 12.23 -21.16
CA ALA A 55 -6.70 10.90 -21.80
C ALA A 55 -5.84 10.69 -23.07
N ARG A 56 -4.58 11.15 -23.10
CA ARG A 56 -3.66 10.78 -24.18
C ARG A 56 -3.01 9.46 -23.81
N ALA A 57 -3.14 8.44 -24.67
CA ALA A 57 -2.55 7.11 -24.46
C ALA A 57 -1.02 7.14 -24.20
N GLY A 58 -0.33 8.23 -24.58
CA GLY A 58 1.08 8.47 -24.25
C GLY A 58 1.33 9.08 -22.86
N TYR A 59 0.41 9.91 -22.35
CA TYR A 59 0.56 10.62 -21.07
C TYR A 59 0.63 9.63 -19.90
N GLY A 60 -0.33 8.70 -19.80
CA GLY A 60 -0.34 7.68 -18.74
C GLY A 60 0.90 6.78 -18.74
N LYS A 61 1.50 6.50 -19.92
CA LYS A 61 2.75 5.72 -19.99
C LYS A 61 3.95 6.49 -19.43
N GLN A 62 4.02 7.80 -19.65
CA GLN A 62 5.10 8.64 -19.18
C GLN A 62 4.98 8.94 -17.67
N VAL A 63 3.77 9.24 -17.19
CA VAL A 63 3.48 9.48 -15.77
C VAL A 63 3.84 8.26 -14.93
N LEU A 64 3.40 7.06 -15.33
CA LEU A 64 3.74 5.83 -14.61
C LEU A 64 5.25 5.55 -14.56
N LYS A 65 5.99 5.92 -15.60
CA LYS A 65 7.45 5.78 -15.63
C LYS A 65 8.11 6.71 -14.61
N GLN A 66 7.73 7.98 -14.61
CA GLN A 66 8.26 8.99 -13.67
C GLN A 66 7.91 8.66 -12.21
N LEU A 67 6.67 8.21 -11.97
CA LEU A 67 6.25 7.74 -10.65
C LEU A 67 7.07 6.53 -10.22
N SER A 68 7.31 5.57 -11.12
CA SER A 68 8.10 4.40 -10.79
C SER A 68 9.54 4.75 -10.40
N GLU A 69 10.20 5.62 -11.17
CA GLU A 69 11.58 6.05 -10.88
C GLU A 69 11.66 6.78 -9.54
N SER A 70 10.71 7.68 -9.27
CA SER A 70 10.68 8.48 -8.02
C SER A 70 10.37 7.61 -6.81
N LEU A 71 9.31 6.80 -6.87
CA LEU A 71 8.87 5.97 -5.75
C LEU A 71 9.84 4.81 -5.48
N THR A 72 10.46 4.24 -6.51
CA THR A 72 11.49 3.21 -6.32
C THR A 72 12.74 3.80 -5.65
N LYS A 73 13.08 5.06 -5.93
CA LYS A 73 14.19 5.76 -5.27
C LYS A 73 13.90 6.05 -3.80
N GLU A 74 12.66 6.39 -3.46
CA GLU A 74 12.26 6.76 -2.10
C GLU A 74 11.91 5.56 -1.22
N PHE A 75 11.12 4.62 -1.73
CA PHE A 75 10.57 3.50 -0.97
C PHE A 75 11.19 2.14 -1.34
N GLY A 76 12.00 2.08 -2.39
CA GLY A 76 12.68 0.87 -2.81
C GLY A 76 11.81 -0.08 -3.63
N LYS A 77 12.04 -1.38 -3.46
CA LYS A 77 11.40 -2.44 -4.25
C LYS A 77 9.90 -2.49 -3.96
N GLY A 78 9.09 -2.56 -5.01
CA GLY A 78 7.61 -2.65 -4.90
C GLY A 78 6.86 -1.59 -5.69
N PHE A 79 7.54 -0.50 -6.09
CA PHE A 79 6.97 0.61 -6.87
C PHE A 79 7.52 0.67 -8.30
N ASP A 80 7.79 -0.50 -8.87
CA ASP A 80 8.19 -0.58 -10.27
C ASP A 80 7.00 -0.26 -11.20
N LEU A 81 7.31 -0.01 -12.48
CA LEU A 81 6.32 0.32 -13.48
C LEU A 81 5.22 -0.74 -13.59
N THR A 82 5.60 -2.01 -13.41
CA THR A 82 4.69 -3.15 -13.46
C THR A 82 3.69 -3.12 -12.31
N ASN A 83 4.14 -2.87 -11.08
CA ASN A 83 3.26 -2.81 -9.93
C ASN A 83 2.35 -1.58 -9.98
N LEU A 84 2.83 -0.42 -10.41
CA LEU A 84 1.97 0.76 -10.57
C LEU A 84 0.88 0.53 -11.63
N ARG A 85 1.19 -0.17 -12.73
CA ARG A 85 0.17 -0.61 -13.70
C ARG A 85 -0.87 -1.54 -13.07
N LYS A 86 -0.45 -2.47 -12.22
CA LYS A 86 -1.36 -3.38 -11.49
C LYS A 86 -2.23 -2.60 -10.50
N MET A 87 -1.68 -1.63 -9.77
CA MET A 87 -2.43 -0.77 -8.85
C MET A 87 -3.49 0.05 -9.60
N ARG A 88 -3.12 0.64 -10.75
CA ARG A 88 -4.06 1.33 -11.64
C ARG A 88 -5.18 0.40 -12.12
N ALA A 89 -4.82 -0.77 -12.63
CA ALA A 89 -5.79 -1.77 -13.09
C ALA A 89 -6.69 -2.25 -11.94
N PHE A 90 -6.14 -2.41 -10.73
CA PHE A 90 -6.88 -2.83 -9.55
C PHE A 90 -8.01 -1.84 -9.22
N TYR A 91 -7.74 -0.54 -9.25
CA TYR A 91 -8.78 0.47 -9.08
C TYR A 91 -9.82 0.44 -10.23
N GLN A 92 -9.36 0.30 -11.48
CA GLN A 92 -10.25 0.24 -12.65
C GLN A 92 -11.20 -0.97 -12.62
N CYS A 93 -10.74 -2.12 -12.12
CA CYS A 93 -11.55 -3.32 -11.96
C CYS A 93 -12.51 -3.25 -10.75
N PHE A 94 -12.15 -2.50 -9.71
CA PHE A 94 -12.92 -2.40 -8.46
C PHE A 94 -13.14 -0.92 -8.04
N PRO A 95 -13.93 -0.14 -8.80
CA PRO A 95 -14.10 1.30 -8.56
C PRO A 95 -15.01 1.63 -7.37
N ILE A 96 -15.88 0.71 -6.93
CA ILE A 96 -16.80 0.93 -5.80
C ILE A 96 -16.11 0.58 -4.47
N ARG A 97 -16.01 1.58 -3.58
CA ARG A 97 -15.20 1.59 -2.36
C ARG A 97 -15.87 0.99 -1.11
N ASP A 98 -17.05 0.37 -1.21
CA ASP A 98 -17.72 -0.20 -0.02
C ASP A 98 -16.94 -1.36 0.62
N ALA A 99 -15.94 -1.93 -0.06
CA ALA A 99 -15.03 -2.94 0.48
C ALA A 99 -13.82 -2.37 1.27
N VAL A 100 -13.49 -1.07 1.15
CA VAL A 100 -12.29 -0.44 1.72
C VAL A 100 -12.67 0.89 2.41
N ARG A 101 -13.40 0.76 3.51
CA ARG A 101 -14.09 1.80 4.29
C ARG A 101 -13.40 3.19 4.39
N LEU A 102 -13.99 4.14 3.67
CA LEU A 102 -14.39 5.52 4.05
C LEU A 102 -13.43 6.55 4.72
N GLU A 103 -12.36 6.20 5.42
CA GLU A 103 -11.60 7.21 6.21
C GLU A 103 -10.56 8.01 5.41
N LEU A 104 -9.84 7.37 4.49
CA LEU A 104 -8.73 8.03 3.79
C LEU A 104 -9.15 8.96 2.64
N SER A 105 -10.30 8.75 2.00
CA SER A 105 -10.76 9.58 0.87
C SER A 105 -10.93 11.05 1.27
N ARG A 106 -11.33 11.31 2.53
CA ARG A 106 -11.55 12.68 3.03
C ARG A 106 -10.24 13.46 3.25
N ARG A 107 -9.15 12.77 3.60
CA ARG A 107 -7.85 13.42 3.93
C ARG A 107 -7.01 13.75 2.70
N LEU A 108 -7.09 12.96 1.64
CA LEU A 108 -6.30 13.22 0.42
C LEU A 108 -6.92 14.30 -0.47
N SER A 109 -8.25 14.38 -0.53
CA SER A 109 -8.95 15.43 -1.29
C SER A 109 -8.66 16.85 -0.76
N THR A 110 -8.48 17.02 0.56
CA THR A 110 -8.15 18.33 1.15
C THR A 110 -6.73 18.81 0.85
N HIS A 111 -5.80 17.89 0.57
CA HIS A 111 -4.40 18.22 0.25
C HIS A 111 -4.15 18.45 -1.24
N TYR A 112 -4.93 17.86 -2.14
CA TYR A 112 -4.78 18.08 -3.58
C TYR A 112 -5.34 19.45 -4.00
N THR A 113 -6.53 19.82 -3.52
CA THR A 113 -7.18 21.09 -3.88
C THR A 113 -6.43 22.33 -3.39
N SER A 114 -5.61 22.20 -2.34
CA SER A 114 -4.81 23.31 -1.80
C SER A 114 -3.51 23.57 -2.58
N ARG A 115 -3.09 22.68 -3.48
CA ARG A 115 -1.81 22.79 -4.21
C ARG A 115 -1.94 23.24 -5.68
N THR A 116 -3.16 23.42 -6.17
CA THR A 116 -3.46 23.81 -7.57
C THR A 116 -3.84 25.29 -7.75
N SER A 117 -3.78 26.13 -6.71
CA SER A 117 -4.13 27.57 -6.80
C SER A 117 -2.95 28.53 -7.02
N HIS A 118 -1.79 28.04 -7.48
CA HIS A 118 -0.59 28.90 -7.67
C HIS A 118 0.21 28.55 -8.93
N ALA A 119 -0.47 28.45 -10.07
CA ALA A 119 0.20 28.37 -11.38
C ALA A 119 -0.68 28.94 -12.50
N GLU A 120 -1.17 30.18 -12.36
CA GLU A 120 -1.60 31.01 -13.49
C GLU A 120 -1.16 32.45 -13.23
N LEU A 121 0.01 32.82 -13.76
CA LEU A 121 0.45 34.11 -14.32
C LEU A 121 1.79 33.87 -15.05
#